data_AF-A0AB39MGL6-F1
#
_entry.id   AF-A0AB39MGL6-F1
#
_cell.length_a   1.000
_cell.length_b   1.000
_cell.length_c   1.000
_cell.angle_alpha   90.00
_cell.angle_beta   90.00
_cell.angle_gamma   90.00
#
_symmetry.space_group_name_H-M   'P 1'
#
loop_
_entity.id
_entity.type
_entity.pdbx_description
1 polymer ?
#
loop_
_entity_poly.entity_id
_entity_poly.type
_entity_poly.pdbx_seq_one_letter_code
_entity_poly.pdbx_strand_id
1 'polypeptide(L)'
;MPAPLQTIRRPLLVLSAALSSLALTAPVALAAPTPTPSSSVTPTATPPANMSSVGGARLGMAGTQVNLTSGVPVLPKDVTARSWIVSDAESGAVLAAHNAHWRLPPASTLKMLFADTVMPKFPKTTEHKVVPTDLAGMGAGSSVVPIKEGESYTVHDLWLGVFLRSGNDAVHVLSHMYGGVDKTVADMNTHAQDLQALDTHVVTPDGYDEPGQVSSAYDLTLFARSGLQKKDFREYCSTVSAKFPGETTKQKGKSVRGTFDIRNTNRLLSGDSDVSVYPGIAGVKNGNTTNAGATFTGVAERNGKVLLVTVMNPEKDEHNEVYKEAAKILDWGFQADGKVQPVGELVPPKNVPQASAQPGATASGEAGGDTSTKPTAGGSASAVASEDEGSSGVGIALAVTGGLLVLLAAGVFLVNRRWPLPDLVRRRRP
;
A
#
# COMPACT_ATOMS: atom_id res chain seq x y z
N MET A 1 66.94 37.21 -10.97
CA MET A 1 67.02 38.65 -11.30
C MET A 1 65.61 39.23 -11.33
N PRO A 2 65.42 40.50 -10.97
CA PRO A 2 64.11 41.05 -10.56
C PRO A 2 63.29 41.70 -11.70
N ALA A 3 62.12 42.24 -11.34
CA ALA A 3 61.14 42.91 -12.20
C ALA A 3 61.61 44.26 -12.78
N PRO A 4 60.74 44.98 -13.52
CA PRO A 4 60.00 46.03 -12.80
C PRO A 4 58.50 46.17 -13.16
N LEU A 5 57.77 46.80 -12.24
CA LEU A 5 56.40 47.30 -12.43
C LEU A 5 56.37 48.59 -13.28
N GLN A 6 55.19 48.92 -13.81
CA GLN A 6 54.74 50.32 -13.80
C GLN A 6 53.34 50.44 -13.17
N THR A 7 53.23 51.42 -12.28
CA THR A 7 52.02 51.85 -11.54
C THR A 7 51.48 53.16 -12.15
N ILE A 8 50.66 53.93 -11.40
CA ILE A 8 50.20 55.33 -11.64
C ILE A 8 48.87 55.42 -12.44
N ARG A 9 47.81 56.12 -12.00
CA ARG A 9 47.47 56.84 -10.75
C ARG A 9 45.93 56.97 -10.62
N ARG A 10 45.39 57.10 -9.39
CA ARG A 10 44.12 57.82 -9.11
C ARG A 10 44.42 59.32 -8.87
N PRO A 11 43.43 60.23 -8.95
CA PRO A 11 42.89 60.75 -7.69
C PRO A 11 41.37 61.11 -7.67
N LEU A 12 40.98 61.55 -6.47
CA LEU A 12 39.72 62.02 -5.87
C LEU A 12 38.77 62.91 -6.73
N LEU A 13 37.44 62.90 -6.59
CA LEU A 13 36.49 63.11 -5.46
C LEU A 13 36.14 64.59 -5.22
N VAL A 14 34.89 65.01 -5.54
CA VAL A 14 34.23 66.23 -5.00
C VAL A 14 32.72 65.96 -4.78
N LEU A 15 32.17 66.47 -3.67
CA LEU A 15 30.76 66.38 -3.27
C LEU A 15 29.85 67.38 -4.01
N SER A 16 28.54 67.10 -4.04
CA SER A 16 27.54 68.03 -3.49
C SER A 16 26.21 67.33 -3.18
N ALA A 17 25.53 67.81 -2.15
CA ALA A 17 24.28 67.26 -1.64
C ALA A 17 23.11 68.22 -1.87
N ALA A 18 21.89 67.68 -1.92
CA ALA A 18 20.66 68.43 -1.70
C ALA A 18 19.63 67.54 -0.99
N LEU A 19 19.23 67.95 0.23
CA LEU A 19 18.04 67.40 0.88
C LEU A 19 16.80 68.16 0.40
N SER A 20 15.67 67.48 0.29
CA SER A 20 14.35 68.01 0.65
C SER A 20 13.37 66.86 0.88
N SER A 21 12.39 67.09 1.75
CA SER A 21 11.54 66.09 2.41
C SER A 21 10.04 66.22 2.03
N LEU A 22 9.17 65.50 2.76
CA LEU A 22 7.70 65.34 2.59
C LEU A 22 7.26 64.26 1.58
N ALA A 23 6.19 63.48 1.81
CA ALA A 23 5.38 63.26 3.01
C ALA A 23 4.66 61.89 2.96
N LEU A 24 4.05 61.47 4.08
CA LEU A 24 3.32 60.21 4.22
C LEU A 24 2.05 60.15 3.36
N THR A 25 1.83 59.01 2.69
CA THR A 25 0.51 58.31 2.66
C THR A 25 0.74 56.81 2.50
N ALA A 26 0.32 56.01 3.48
CA ALA A 26 0.30 54.55 3.38
C ALA A 26 -1.15 54.05 3.26
N PRO A 27 -1.48 53.15 2.32
CA PRO A 27 -2.70 52.37 2.42
C PRO A 27 -2.51 51.23 3.42
N VAL A 28 -3.45 51.06 4.33
CA VAL A 28 -3.50 49.91 5.25
C VAL A 28 -3.90 48.68 4.43
N ALA A 29 -2.92 47.90 4.00
CA ALA A 29 -3.16 46.56 3.47
C ALA A 29 -3.40 45.60 4.63
N LEU A 30 -4.58 44.96 4.65
CA LEU A 30 -4.91 43.94 5.63
C LEU A 30 -3.91 42.79 5.54
N ALA A 31 -3.16 42.54 6.62
CA ALA A 31 -2.20 41.45 6.67
C ALA A 31 -2.95 40.09 6.73
N ALA A 32 -3.18 39.49 5.56
CA ALA A 32 -3.43 38.06 5.48
C ALA A 32 -2.19 37.33 6.04
N PRO A 33 -2.36 36.23 6.79
CA PRO A 33 -1.23 35.49 7.33
C PRO A 33 -0.41 34.92 6.16
N THR A 34 0.80 35.44 5.98
CA THR A 34 1.78 34.84 5.05
C THR A 34 2.00 33.39 5.45
N PRO A 35 1.84 32.42 4.54
CA PRO A 35 2.20 31.04 4.84
C PRO A 35 3.69 30.99 5.15
N THR A 36 4.03 30.61 6.38
CA THR A 36 5.41 30.32 6.77
C THR A 36 5.96 29.25 5.82
N PRO A 37 7.19 29.40 5.28
CA PRO A 37 7.78 28.37 4.44
C PRO A 37 7.87 27.08 5.25
N SER A 38 7.20 26.04 4.76
CA SER A 38 7.11 24.76 5.46
C SER A 38 8.51 24.17 5.58
N SER A 39 9.03 24.14 6.81
CA SER A 39 10.34 23.57 7.09
C SER A 39 10.35 22.10 6.68
N SER A 40 11.43 21.64 6.05
CA SER A 40 11.62 20.23 5.69
C SER A 40 11.31 19.33 6.88
N VAL A 41 10.22 18.57 6.80
CA VAL A 41 9.74 17.73 7.91
C VAL A 41 10.60 16.48 7.98
N THR A 42 11.76 16.59 8.62
CA THR A 42 12.52 15.43 9.10
C THR A 42 11.60 14.64 10.03
N PRO A 43 11.46 13.30 9.86
CA PRO A 43 10.51 12.53 10.65
C PRO A 43 10.92 12.52 12.13
N THR A 44 10.11 13.17 12.98
CA THR A 44 10.26 13.26 14.45
C THR A 44 10.73 11.95 15.06
N ALA A 45 11.73 11.96 15.95
CA ALA A 45 12.32 10.73 16.49
C ALA A 45 11.37 9.85 17.34
N THR A 46 10.23 10.38 17.77
CA THR A 46 9.28 9.72 18.67
C THR A 46 7.87 9.67 18.04
N PRO A 47 7.13 8.55 18.14
CA PRO A 47 5.77 8.47 17.62
C PRO A 47 4.82 9.42 18.38
N PRO A 48 3.75 9.93 17.74
CA PRO A 48 2.68 10.64 18.44
C PRO A 48 2.05 9.75 19.53
N ALA A 49 1.70 10.35 20.67
CA ALA A 49 1.12 9.61 21.80
C ALA A 49 -0.23 8.95 21.45
N ASN A 50 -1.01 9.57 20.57
CA ASN A 50 -2.23 9.02 19.97
C ASN A 50 -2.12 9.15 18.45
N MET A 51 -2.37 8.06 17.74
CA MET A 51 -2.43 8.00 16.27
C MET A 51 -3.85 7.60 15.82
N SER A 52 -4.05 7.40 14.52
CA SER A 52 -5.32 6.89 13.98
C SER A 52 -5.74 5.57 14.64
N SER A 53 -7.04 5.37 14.85
CA SER A 53 -7.62 4.16 15.43
C SER A 53 -8.36 3.28 14.42
N VAL A 54 -8.15 3.51 13.12
CA VAL A 54 -8.73 2.69 12.03
C VAL A 54 -8.25 1.25 12.21
N GLY A 55 -9.16 0.28 12.14
CA GLY A 55 -8.83 -1.12 12.40
C GLY A 55 -8.67 -1.51 13.87
N GLY A 56 -8.81 -0.57 14.82
CA GLY A 56 -8.91 -0.87 16.25
C GLY A 56 -8.11 0.07 17.13
N ALA A 57 -8.65 0.38 18.32
CA ALA A 57 -8.09 1.35 19.26
C ALA A 57 -6.62 1.06 19.65
N ARG A 58 -6.22 -0.21 19.72
CA ARG A 58 -4.84 -0.60 20.04
C ARG A 58 -3.84 -0.21 18.96
N LEU A 59 -4.22 -0.24 17.68
CA LEU A 59 -3.31 0.08 16.58
C LEU A 59 -2.87 1.55 16.61
N GLY A 60 -3.70 2.44 17.17
CA GLY A 60 -3.42 3.86 17.37
C GLY A 60 -2.53 4.17 18.59
N MET A 61 -2.16 3.17 19.39
CA MET A 61 -1.26 3.33 20.53
C MET A 61 0.19 3.23 20.09
N ALA A 62 1.06 4.04 20.70
CA ALA A 62 2.51 3.91 20.54
C ALA A 62 3.03 2.60 21.17
N GLY A 63 4.18 2.14 20.68
CA GLY A 63 4.85 0.90 21.10
C GLY A 63 4.29 -0.37 20.45
N THR A 64 4.77 -1.52 20.94
CA THR A 64 4.43 -2.84 20.39
C THR A 64 3.08 -3.33 20.91
N GLN A 65 2.19 -3.69 19.99
CA GLN A 65 0.88 -4.25 20.23
C GLN A 65 0.87 -5.73 19.85
N VAL A 66 0.70 -6.59 20.85
CA VAL A 66 0.58 -8.05 20.72
C VAL A 66 -0.26 -8.61 21.87
N ASN A 67 -0.87 -9.79 21.69
CA ASN A 67 -1.51 -10.55 22.77
C ASN A 67 -0.60 -11.71 23.20
N LEU A 68 0.25 -11.50 24.20
CA LEU A 68 1.13 -12.55 24.73
C LEU A 68 0.38 -13.40 25.77
N THR A 69 -0.15 -14.52 25.32
CA THR A 69 -0.75 -15.57 26.15
C THR A 69 0.07 -16.86 26.10
N SER A 70 -0.26 -17.84 26.94
CA SER A 70 0.42 -19.15 26.92
C SER A 70 0.37 -19.79 25.52
N GLY A 71 1.53 -20.25 25.03
CA GLY A 71 1.68 -20.84 23.69
C GLY A 71 1.96 -19.85 22.56
N VAL A 72 1.80 -18.52 22.76
CA VAL A 72 2.22 -17.51 21.79
C VAL A 72 3.74 -17.32 21.87
N PRO A 73 4.49 -17.40 20.76
CA PRO A 73 5.93 -17.16 20.77
C PRO A 73 6.25 -15.71 21.16
N VAL A 74 7.36 -15.50 21.85
CA VAL A 74 7.84 -14.15 22.18
C VAL A 74 8.26 -13.45 20.88
N LEU A 75 7.89 -12.17 20.73
CA LEU A 75 8.33 -11.36 19.59
C LEU A 75 9.87 -11.25 19.55
N PRO A 76 10.50 -11.20 18.37
CA PRO A 76 11.93 -10.94 18.24
C PRO A 76 12.30 -9.61 18.92
N LYS A 77 13.33 -9.62 19.76
CA LYS A 77 13.75 -8.46 20.57
C LYS A 77 14.62 -7.45 19.80
N ASP A 78 15.06 -7.83 18.61
CA ASP A 78 16.03 -7.16 17.74
C ASP A 78 15.35 -6.64 16.45
N VAL A 79 14.07 -6.28 16.56
CA VAL A 79 13.33 -5.51 15.55
C VAL A 79 13.39 -4.05 15.97
N THR A 80 14.07 -3.25 15.17
CA THR A 80 14.37 -1.82 15.40
C THR A 80 13.57 -0.91 14.47
N ALA A 81 12.73 -1.45 13.58
CA ALA A 81 11.85 -0.66 12.72
C ALA A 81 10.88 0.22 13.52
N ARG A 82 10.96 1.52 13.22
CA ARG A 82 10.14 2.56 13.83
C ARG A 82 8.64 2.33 13.67
N SER A 83 8.21 1.72 12.56
CA SER A 83 6.83 1.26 12.40
C SER A 83 6.80 -0.07 11.66
N TRP A 84 6.00 -1.03 12.14
CA TRP A 84 5.77 -2.30 11.45
C TRP A 84 4.41 -2.91 11.80
N ILE A 85 3.96 -3.82 10.94
CA ILE A 85 2.70 -4.57 11.12
C ILE A 85 2.82 -5.96 10.48
N VAL A 86 2.22 -6.96 11.10
CA VAL A 86 2.02 -8.29 10.52
C VAL A 86 0.57 -8.73 10.66
N SER A 87 -0.01 -9.18 9.55
CA SER A 87 -1.44 -9.47 9.45
C SER A 87 -1.70 -10.68 8.56
N ASP A 88 -2.80 -11.37 8.85
CA ASP A 88 -3.37 -12.34 7.93
C ASP A 88 -3.98 -11.60 6.73
N ALA A 89 -3.61 -12.01 5.51
CA ALA A 89 -4.06 -11.32 4.31
C ALA A 89 -5.57 -11.52 4.05
N GLU A 90 -6.07 -12.72 4.36
CA GLU A 90 -7.41 -13.19 3.99
C GLU A 90 -8.49 -12.53 4.85
N SER A 91 -8.50 -12.82 6.15
CA SER A 91 -9.35 -12.17 7.15
C SER A 91 -9.01 -10.69 7.33
N GLY A 92 -7.74 -10.29 7.18
CA GLY A 92 -7.26 -8.96 7.54
C GLY A 92 -6.86 -8.85 9.02
N ALA A 93 -6.95 -9.92 9.82
CA ALA A 93 -6.62 -9.88 11.24
C ALA A 93 -5.15 -9.46 11.48
N VAL A 94 -4.95 -8.40 12.26
CA VAL A 94 -3.61 -7.91 12.63
C VAL A 94 -3.11 -8.72 13.83
N LEU A 95 -2.04 -9.48 13.63
CA LEU A 95 -1.50 -10.40 14.64
C LEU A 95 -0.63 -9.66 15.67
N ALA A 96 0.20 -8.74 15.18
CA ALA A 96 0.96 -7.78 15.97
C ALA A 96 1.33 -6.55 15.13
N ALA A 97 1.62 -5.45 15.81
CA ALA A 97 2.14 -4.23 15.19
C ALA A 97 3.03 -3.43 16.15
N HIS A 98 3.76 -2.45 15.64
CA HIS A 98 4.46 -1.44 16.41
C HIS A 98 4.26 -0.09 15.72
N ASN A 99 3.71 0.89 16.44
CA ASN A 99 3.38 2.22 15.90
C ASN A 99 2.66 2.17 14.53
N ALA A 100 1.61 1.34 14.39
CA ALA A 100 1.03 0.96 13.10
C ALA A 100 0.59 2.15 12.23
N HIS A 101 0.08 3.20 12.87
CA HIS A 101 -0.43 4.43 12.26
C HIS A 101 0.57 5.60 12.29
N TRP A 102 1.86 5.34 12.52
CA TRP A 102 2.86 6.40 12.49
C TRP A 102 3.09 6.88 11.05
N ARG A 103 2.73 8.13 10.80
CA ARG A 103 2.98 8.85 9.55
C ARG A 103 4.48 9.03 9.35
N LEU A 104 5.03 8.28 8.41
CA LEU A 104 6.43 8.27 8.00
C LEU A 104 6.52 8.38 6.47
N PRO A 105 7.62 8.90 5.89
CA PRO A 105 7.80 8.90 4.45
C PRO A 105 7.83 7.44 3.92
N PRO A 106 7.05 7.11 2.87
CA PRO A 106 6.90 5.72 2.41
C PRO A 106 8.07 5.21 1.56
N ALA A 107 8.87 6.12 0.97
CA ALA A 107 9.70 5.82 -0.19
C ALA A 107 8.90 5.08 -1.30
N SER A 108 9.59 4.31 -2.14
CA SER A 108 9.00 3.54 -3.24
C SER A 108 8.00 2.44 -2.85
N THR A 109 7.69 2.20 -1.58
CA THR A 109 6.54 1.34 -1.21
C THR A 109 5.21 2.00 -1.61
N LEU A 110 5.16 3.33 -1.71
CA LEU A 110 3.99 4.06 -2.23
C LEU A 110 3.62 3.65 -3.67
N LYS A 111 4.57 3.12 -4.44
CA LYS A 111 4.31 2.58 -5.79
C LYS A 111 3.26 1.45 -5.79
N MET A 112 2.96 0.84 -4.63
CA MET A 112 1.82 -0.07 -4.48
C MET A 112 0.47 0.64 -4.69
N LEU A 113 0.26 1.82 -4.08
CA LEU A 113 -0.95 2.63 -4.28
C LEU A 113 -1.05 3.16 -5.73
N PHE A 114 0.09 3.59 -6.29
CA PHE A 114 0.16 3.99 -7.70
C PHE A 114 -0.26 2.83 -8.63
N ALA A 115 0.31 1.64 -8.42
CA ALA A 115 -0.07 0.44 -9.16
C ALA A 115 -1.56 0.12 -8.96
N ASP A 116 -2.08 0.21 -7.74
CA ASP A 116 -3.49 -0.10 -7.46
C ASP A 116 -4.48 0.87 -8.14
N THR A 117 -4.07 2.13 -8.27
CA THR A 117 -4.83 3.22 -8.90
C THR A 117 -4.78 3.16 -10.43
N VAL A 118 -3.59 2.97 -11.01
CA VAL A 118 -3.33 3.20 -12.45
C VAL A 118 -3.29 1.91 -13.26
N MET A 119 -2.88 0.77 -12.69
CA MET A 119 -2.80 -0.51 -13.43
C MET A 119 -4.14 -0.95 -14.08
N PRO A 120 -5.33 -0.78 -13.45
CA PRO A 120 -6.60 -1.15 -14.07
C PRO A 120 -7.00 -0.31 -15.30
N LYS A 121 -6.25 0.74 -15.62
CA LYS A 121 -6.62 1.75 -16.63
C LYS A 121 -6.09 1.43 -18.02
N PHE A 122 -5.13 0.50 -18.13
CA PHE A 122 -4.42 0.22 -19.37
C PHE A 122 -4.29 -1.29 -19.65
N PRO A 123 -4.64 -1.75 -20.87
CA PRO A 123 -4.25 -3.08 -21.34
C PRO A 123 -2.72 -3.22 -21.38
N LYS A 124 -2.20 -4.38 -20.94
CA LYS A 124 -0.75 -4.70 -20.96
C LYS A 124 -0.06 -4.49 -22.30
N THR A 125 -0.80 -4.73 -23.39
CA THR A 125 -0.32 -4.67 -24.78
C THR A 125 -0.36 -3.26 -25.38
N THR A 126 -0.86 -2.26 -24.64
CA THR A 126 -0.80 -0.87 -25.11
C THR A 126 0.65 -0.42 -25.17
N GLU A 127 1.09 0.05 -26.34
CA GLU A 127 2.39 0.69 -26.51
C GLU A 127 2.28 2.21 -26.38
N HIS A 128 3.29 2.82 -25.77
CA HIS A 128 3.47 4.26 -25.71
C HIS A 128 4.86 4.64 -26.21
N LYS A 129 4.95 5.59 -27.13
CA LYS A 129 6.21 6.16 -27.59
C LYS A 129 6.61 7.32 -26.68
N VAL A 130 7.67 7.12 -25.91
CA VAL A 130 8.10 8.06 -24.88
C VAL A 130 8.59 9.36 -25.52
N VAL A 131 8.10 10.49 -25.00
CA VAL A 131 8.53 11.85 -25.36
C VAL A 131 9.23 12.52 -24.16
N PRO A 132 10.05 13.57 -24.37
CA PRO A 132 10.84 14.17 -23.29
C PRO A 132 10.01 14.65 -22.09
N THR A 133 8.76 15.07 -22.32
CA THR A 133 7.84 15.48 -21.25
C THR A 133 7.43 14.35 -20.32
N ASP A 134 7.44 13.10 -20.77
CA ASP A 134 7.04 11.94 -19.97
C ASP A 134 8.09 11.58 -18.90
N LEU A 135 9.29 12.16 -18.99
CA LEU A 135 10.42 11.96 -18.09
C LEU A 135 10.75 13.23 -17.29
N ALA A 136 9.94 14.28 -17.44
CA ALA A 136 10.14 15.55 -16.73
C ALA A 136 9.71 15.45 -15.25
N GLY A 137 10.31 16.30 -14.41
CA GLY A 137 9.92 16.43 -13.00
C GLY A 137 10.36 15.30 -12.08
N MET A 138 11.14 14.31 -12.55
CA MET A 138 11.71 13.29 -11.67
C MET A 138 12.73 13.90 -10.69
N GLY A 139 12.64 13.51 -9.42
CA GLY A 139 13.58 13.94 -8.38
C GLY A 139 15.02 13.45 -8.65
N ALA A 140 16.01 14.24 -8.24
CA ALA A 140 17.43 13.90 -8.44
C ALA A 140 17.82 12.61 -7.69
N GLY A 141 18.64 11.78 -8.32
CA GLY A 141 19.06 10.48 -7.74
C GLY A 141 17.98 9.39 -7.77
N SER A 142 16.84 9.62 -8.42
CA SER A 142 15.77 8.63 -8.60
C SER A 142 16.25 7.29 -9.18
N SER A 143 15.65 6.20 -8.71
CA SER A 143 15.81 4.88 -9.35
C SER A 143 15.17 4.88 -10.74
N VAL A 144 15.81 4.23 -11.71
CA VAL A 144 15.34 4.18 -13.12
C VAL A 144 15.48 2.78 -13.75
N VAL A 145 14.63 2.47 -14.72
CA VAL A 145 14.70 1.28 -15.59
C VAL A 145 15.31 1.63 -16.98
N PRO A 146 16.32 2.52 -16.99
CA PRO A 146 16.66 3.43 -18.08
C PRO A 146 15.73 3.44 -19.32
N ILE A 147 14.52 3.96 -19.16
CA ILE A 147 13.65 4.33 -20.30
C ILE A 147 14.31 5.41 -21.16
N LYS A 148 14.06 5.36 -22.47
CA LYS A 148 14.61 6.28 -23.47
C LYS A 148 13.50 7.03 -24.20
N GLU A 149 13.71 8.33 -24.37
CA GLU A 149 12.90 9.14 -25.29
C GLU A 149 13.02 8.64 -26.74
N GLY A 150 11.95 8.78 -27.51
CA GLY A 150 11.87 8.31 -28.89
C GLY A 150 11.61 6.80 -29.04
N GLU A 151 11.78 5.99 -27.99
CA GLU A 151 11.49 4.56 -27.98
C GLU A 151 10.04 4.25 -27.54
N SER A 152 9.46 3.17 -28.07
CA SER A 152 8.16 2.66 -27.62
C SER A 152 8.30 1.62 -26.52
N TYR A 153 7.44 1.65 -25.51
CA TYR A 153 7.38 0.63 -24.46
C TYR A 153 5.95 0.14 -24.29
N THR A 154 5.76 -1.16 -24.04
CA THR A 154 4.44 -1.67 -23.65
C THR A 154 4.15 -1.29 -22.20
N VAL A 155 2.89 -1.17 -21.84
CA VAL A 155 2.45 -1.05 -20.44
C VAL A 155 2.97 -2.21 -19.58
N HIS A 156 3.14 -3.40 -20.16
CA HIS A 156 3.78 -4.52 -19.47
C HIS A 156 5.26 -4.26 -19.15
N ASP A 157 6.04 -3.70 -20.08
CA ASP A 157 7.42 -3.28 -19.81
C ASP A 157 7.46 -2.25 -18.68
N LEU A 158 6.63 -1.21 -18.76
CA LEU A 158 6.58 -0.13 -17.77
C LEU A 158 6.31 -0.70 -16.36
N TRP A 159 5.32 -1.58 -16.19
CA TRP A 159 5.05 -2.22 -14.89
C TRP A 159 6.18 -3.15 -14.41
N LEU A 160 6.88 -3.87 -15.30
CA LEU A 160 8.10 -4.58 -14.93
C LEU A 160 9.18 -3.61 -14.39
N GLY A 161 9.32 -2.43 -15.00
CA GLY A 161 10.21 -1.37 -14.52
C GLY A 161 9.85 -0.84 -13.13
N VAL A 162 8.57 -0.55 -12.90
CA VAL A 162 8.02 -0.11 -11.61
C VAL A 162 8.32 -1.14 -10.50
N PHE A 163 8.01 -2.42 -10.73
CA PHE A 163 8.14 -3.43 -9.68
C PHE A 163 9.56 -3.95 -9.48
N LEU A 164 10.30 -4.27 -10.55
CA LEU A 164 11.61 -4.90 -10.43
C LEU A 164 12.70 -3.87 -10.11
N ARG A 165 12.71 -2.73 -10.80
CA ARG A 165 13.78 -1.73 -10.71
C ARG A 165 13.39 -0.48 -9.90
N SER A 166 12.15 -0.42 -9.42
CA SER A 166 11.63 0.75 -8.72
C SER A 166 11.66 2.02 -9.58
N GLY A 167 11.60 1.87 -10.91
CA GLY A 167 11.84 2.95 -11.88
C GLY A 167 10.82 4.08 -11.76
N ASN A 168 11.30 5.27 -11.38
CA ASN A 168 10.51 6.50 -11.36
C ASN A 168 10.20 6.95 -12.80
N ASP A 169 11.12 6.71 -13.74
CA ASP A 169 10.92 6.90 -15.18
C ASP A 169 9.68 6.14 -15.69
N ALA A 170 9.50 4.88 -15.28
CA ALA A 170 8.31 4.11 -15.63
C ALA A 170 7.03 4.65 -14.97
N VAL A 171 7.11 5.15 -13.73
CA VAL A 171 5.97 5.79 -13.05
C VAL A 171 5.57 7.09 -13.73
N HIS A 172 6.53 7.94 -14.13
CA HIS A 172 6.25 9.21 -14.80
C HIS A 172 5.63 8.96 -16.19
N VAL A 173 6.17 8.04 -17.00
CA VAL A 173 5.55 7.66 -18.29
C VAL A 173 4.10 7.19 -18.11
N LEU A 174 3.85 6.26 -17.17
CA LEU A 174 2.50 5.77 -16.89
C LEU A 174 1.57 6.88 -16.35
N SER A 175 2.10 7.84 -15.59
CA SER A 175 1.34 9.01 -15.10
C SER A 175 0.98 9.95 -16.25
N HIS A 176 1.90 10.21 -17.17
CA HIS A 176 1.65 11.00 -18.38
C HIS A 176 0.60 10.34 -19.29
N MET A 177 0.71 9.03 -19.52
CA MET A 177 -0.34 8.24 -20.20
C MET A 177 -1.70 8.34 -19.50
N TYR A 178 -1.73 8.54 -18.17
CA TYR A 178 -2.94 8.64 -17.35
C TYR A 178 -3.53 10.06 -17.26
N GLY A 179 -2.96 11.03 -17.99
CA GLY A 179 -3.40 12.43 -17.99
C GLY A 179 -2.56 13.36 -17.09
N GLY A 180 -1.35 12.95 -16.72
CA GLY A 180 -0.37 13.78 -16.01
C GLY A 180 -0.18 13.41 -14.53
N VAL A 181 0.92 13.91 -13.96
CA VAL A 181 1.31 13.68 -12.56
C VAL A 181 0.24 14.22 -11.60
N ASP A 182 -0.23 15.46 -11.77
CA ASP A 182 -1.24 16.08 -10.90
C ASP A 182 -2.53 15.26 -10.82
N LYS A 183 -3.03 14.81 -11.97
CA LYS A 183 -4.21 13.92 -12.03
C LYS A 183 -3.93 12.59 -11.31
N THR A 184 -2.75 12.03 -11.51
CA THR A 184 -2.34 10.76 -10.89
C THR A 184 -2.30 10.89 -9.37
N VAL A 185 -1.73 11.97 -8.85
CA VAL A 185 -1.65 12.28 -7.41
C VAL A 185 -3.03 12.53 -6.80
N ALA A 186 -3.91 13.25 -7.50
CA ALA A 186 -5.29 13.46 -7.06
C ALA A 186 -6.09 12.14 -6.98
N ASP A 187 -5.98 11.30 -8.01
CA ASP A 187 -6.63 9.99 -8.06
C ASP A 187 -6.04 9.04 -7.00
N MET A 188 -4.72 9.07 -6.73
CA MET A 188 -4.09 8.27 -5.68
C MET A 188 -4.54 8.67 -4.27
N ASN A 189 -4.62 9.98 -3.97
CA ASN A 189 -5.18 10.45 -2.69
C ASN A 189 -6.65 10.03 -2.56
N THR A 190 -7.43 10.08 -3.64
CA THR A 190 -8.82 9.59 -3.66
C THR A 190 -8.89 8.08 -3.40
N HIS A 191 -8.04 7.30 -4.05
CA HIS A 191 -7.98 5.84 -3.88
C HIS A 191 -7.55 5.45 -2.45
N ALA A 192 -6.61 6.18 -1.84
CA ALA A 192 -6.26 6.00 -0.42
C ALA A 192 -7.48 6.23 0.49
N GLN A 193 -8.29 7.25 0.21
CA GLN A 193 -9.55 7.50 0.94
C GLN A 193 -10.57 6.38 0.75
N ASP A 194 -10.69 5.78 -0.44
CA ASP A 194 -11.60 4.64 -0.70
C ASP A 194 -11.16 3.37 0.04
N LEU A 195 -9.84 3.15 0.17
CA LEU A 195 -9.25 2.06 0.95
C LEU A 195 -9.25 2.31 2.46
N GLN A 196 -9.67 3.48 2.93
CA GLN A 196 -9.57 3.92 4.34
C GLN A 196 -8.12 4.05 4.87
N ALA A 197 -7.17 4.30 3.96
CA ALA A 197 -5.78 4.64 4.29
C ALA A 197 -5.68 6.13 4.66
N LEU A 198 -6.07 6.46 5.90
CA LEU A 198 -6.27 7.84 6.38
C LEU A 198 -5.00 8.51 6.93
N ASP A 199 -3.88 7.79 6.97
CA ASP A 199 -2.55 8.30 7.36
C ASP A 199 -1.67 8.65 6.14
N THR A 200 -2.18 8.42 4.94
CA THR A 200 -1.48 8.68 3.68
C THR A 200 -1.80 10.05 3.12
N HIS A 201 -0.76 10.76 2.70
CA HIS A 201 -0.87 11.93 1.82
C HIS A 201 0.15 11.79 0.68
N VAL A 202 -0.35 11.80 -0.55
CA VAL A 202 0.45 11.65 -1.77
C VAL A 202 0.79 13.03 -2.32
N VAL A 203 2.08 13.26 -2.56
CA VAL A 203 2.64 14.45 -3.21
C VAL A 203 3.27 14.05 -4.56
N THR A 204 3.95 12.90 -4.64
CA THR A 204 4.45 12.32 -5.89
C THR A 204 3.91 10.89 -6.10
N PRO A 205 3.70 10.44 -7.35
CA PRO A 205 3.19 9.09 -7.61
C PRO A 205 4.23 7.99 -7.35
N ASP A 206 5.51 8.34 -7.28
CA ASP A 206 6.62 7.40 -7.11
C ASP A 206 7.08 7.24 -5.64
N GLY A 207 6.63 8.10 -4.73
CA GLY A 207 7.08 8.13 -3.33
C GLY A 207 8.51 8.65 -3.17
N TYR A 208 8.95 9.59 -4.01
CA TYR A 208 10.14 10.40 -3.77
C TYR A 208 9.97 11.27 -2.51
N ASP A 209 11.08 11.80 -1.97
CA ASP A 209 11.05 12.63 -0.77
C ASP A 209 10.51 14.04 -1.10
N GLU A 210 9.30 14.34 -0.66
CA GLU A 210 8.68 15.67 -0.76
C GLU A 210 8.06 16.11 0.59
N PRO A 211 7.98 17.43 0.89
CA PRO A 211 7.33 17.92 2.10
C PRO A 211 5.87 17.48 2.20
N GLY A 212 5.52 16.75 3.26
CA GLY A 212 4.17 16.22 3.49
C GLY A 212 3.91 14.84 2.87
N GLN A 213 4.84 14.28 2.10
CA GLN A 213 4.72 12.93 1.53
C GLN A 213 4.83 11.87 2.65
N VAL A 214 3.70 11.32 3.09
CA VAL A 214 3.63 10.35 4.20
C VAL A 214 2.66 9.19 3.94
N SER A 215 2.86 8.10 4.66
CA SER A 215 1.96 6.95 4.81
C SER A 215 2.22 6.31 6.18
N SER A 216 1.48 5.25 6.54
CA SER A 216 1.75 4.43 7.72
C SER A 216 2.01 2.97 7.34
N ALA A 217 2.56 2.16 8.26
CA ALA A 217 2.73 0.72 8.02
C ALA A 217 1.37 0.02 7.82
N TYR A 218 0.33 0.49 8.51
CA TYR A 218 -1.06 0.08 8.32
C TYR A 218 -1.54 0.36 6.88
N ASP A 219 -1.44 1.61 6.43
CA ASP A 219 -1.92 2.06 5.11
C ASP A 219 -1.18 1.36 3.95
N LEU A 220 0.15 1.23 4.04
CA LEU A 220 0.94 0.48 3.06
C LEU A 220 0.50 -0.99 2.96
N THR A 221 0.06 -1.57 4.08
CA THR A 221 -0.46 -2.94 4.11
C THR A 221 -1.86 -3.04 3.51
N LEU A 222 -2.71 -2.02 3.65
CA LEU A 222 -3.98 -1.92 2.91
C LEU A 222 -3.74 -1.87 1.39
N PHE A 223 -2.78 -1.07 0.92
CA PHE A 223 -2.42 -1.00 -0.50
C PHE A 223 -1.94 -2.36 -1.04
N ALA A 224 -1.10 -3.07 -0.29
CA ALA A 224 -0.70 -4.42 -0.66
C ALA A 224 -1.88 -5.40 -0.68
N ARG A 225 -2.77 -5.37 0.33
CA ARG A 225 -3.94 -6.26 0.42
C ARG A 225 -4.91 -6.05 -0.76
N SER A 226 -5.16 -4.80 -1.15
CA SER A 226 -6.00 -4.44 -2.30
C SER A 226 -5.32 -4.77 -3.64
N GLY A 227 -4.06 -4.39 -3.81
CA GLY A 227 -3.25 -4.69 -5.00
C GLY A 227 -3.19 -6.18 -5.31
N LEU A 228 -2.93 -7.00 -4.29
CA LEU A 228 -2.86 -8.46 -4.42
C LEU A 228 -4.18 -9.11 -4.86
N GLN A 229 -5.34 -8.43 -4.88
CA GLN A 229 -6.55 -8.97 -5.53
C GLN A 229 -6.40 -9.04 -7.06
N LYS A 230 -5.59 -8.17 -7.65
CA LYS A 230 -5.44 -8.00 -9.11
C LYS A 230 -4.39 -8.98 -9.64
N LYS A 231 -4.73 -9.75 -10.68
CA LYS A 231 -3.83 -10.77 -11.26
C LYS A 231 -2.49 -10.18 -11.69
N ASP A 232 -2.54 -9.01 -12.31
CA ASP A 232 -1.38 -8.38 -12.92
C ASP A 232 -0.42 -7.82 -11.86
N PHE A 233 -0.95 -7.21 -10.79
CA PHE A 233 -0.16 -6.78 -9.64
C PHE A 233 0.65 -7.95 -9.05
N ARG A 234 0.02 -9.13 -8.90
CA ARG A 234 0.70 -10.36 -8.44
C ARG A 234 1.78 -10.86 -9.39
N GLU A 235 1.53 -10.80 -10.69
CA GLU A 235 2.50 -11.15 -11.72
C GLU A 235 3.76 -10.26 -11.60
N TYR A 236 3.58 -8.93 -11.56
CA TYR A 236 4.71 -8.00 -11.47
C TYR A 236 5.44 -8.07 -10.13
N CYS A 237 4.73 -8.10 -8.99
CA CYS A 237 5.39 -8.08 -7.67
C CYS A 237 6.17 -9.36 -7.35
N SER A 238 5.82 -10.49 -7.99
CA SER A 238 6.49 -11.80 -7.81
C SER A 238 7.54 -12.14 -8.86
N THR A 239 7.64 -11.34 -9.93
CA THR A 239 8.63 -11.56 -10.99
C THR A 239 10.03 -11.22 -10.47
N VAL A 240 10.93 -12.21 -10.48
CA VAL A 240 12.32 -12.04 -10.01
C VAL A 240 13.19 -11.33 -11.03
N SER A 241 12.99 -11.62 -12.32
CA SER A 241 13.80 -11.06 -13.40
C SER A 241 13.05 -11.11 -14.72
N ALA A 242 13.33 -10.13 -15.58
CA ALA A 242 12.77 -10.04 -16.94
C ALA A 242 13.81 -9.45 -17.90
N LYS A 243 13.59 -9.65 -19.20
CA LYS A 243 14.25 -8.86 -20.26
C LYS A 243 13.46 -7.56 -20.44
N PHE A 244 14.16 -6.43 -20.45
CA PHE A 244 13.57 -5.11 -20.68
C PHE A 244 14.07 -4.52 -22.02
N PRO A 245 13.21 -3.87 -22.82
CA PRO A 245 13.61 -3.25 -24.08
C PRO A 245 14.66 -2.15 -23.90
N GLY A 246 15.79 -2.27 -24.61
CA GLY A 246 16.84 -1.27 -24.63
C GLY A 246 16.61 -0.14 -25.63
N GLU A 247 17.65 0.63 -25.87
CA GLU A 247 17.73 1.66 -26.92
C GLU A 247 17.93 1.03 -28.31
N THR A 248 17.35 1.62 -29.35
CA THR A 248 17.57 1.22 -30.74
C THR A 248 18.90 1.77 -31.24
N THR A 249 19.83 0.87 -31.56
CA THR A 249 21.17 1.22 -32.05
C THR A 249 21.34 0.87 -33.54
N LYS A 250 22.29 1.52 -34.21
CA LYS A 250 22.69 1.16 -35.58
C LYS A 250 23.79 0.10 -35.55
N GLN A 251 23.47 -1.12 -35.98
CA GLN A 251 24.44 -2.21 -36.11
C GLN A 251 24.55 -2.63 -37.58
N LYS A 252 25.76 -2.50 -38.16
CA LYS A 252 26.03 -2.80 -39.58
C LYS A 252 25.01 -2.14 -40.54
N GLY A 253 24.67 -0.88 -40.28
CA GLY A 253 23.68 -0.09 -41.05
C GLY A 253 22.21 -0.35 -40.72
N LYS A 254 21.87 -1.45 -40.03
CA LYS A 254 20.49 -1.79 -39.65
C LYS A 254 20.15 -1.20 -38.28
N SER A 255 18.90 -0.77 -38.09
CA SER A 255 18.37 -0.46 -36.75
C SER A 255 18.11 -1.78 -36.01
N VAL A 256 18.66 -1.92 -34.81
CA VAL A 256 18.48 -3.09 -33.94
C VAL A 256 18.19 -2.61 -32.53
N ARG A 257 17.09 -3.09 -31.95
CA ARG A 257 16.75 -2.84 -30.55
C ARG A 257 17.07 -4.08 -29.72
N GLY A 258 17.97 -3.92 -28.76
CA GLY A 258 18.38 -4.99 -27.85
C GLY A 258 17.44 -5.11 -26.64
N THR A 259 17.73 -6.08 -25.77
CA THR A 259 17.15 -6.15 -24.42
C THR A 259 18.26 -6.31 -23.40
N PHE A 260 18.02 -5.86 -22.16
CA PHE A 260 18.91 -6.09 -21.01
C PHE A 260 18.15 -6.75 -19.86
N ASP A 261 18.87 -7.40 -18.95
CA ASP A 261 18.26 -8.03 -17.78
C ASP A 261 17.93 -7.00 -16.70
N ILE A 262 16.71 -7.08 -16.19
CA ILE A 262 16.29 -6.42 -14.96
C ILE A 262 15.99 -7.48 -13.90
N ARG A 263 16.38 -7.21 -12.65
CA ARG A 263 16.15 -8.08 -11.49
C ARG A 263 15.41 -7.28 -10.41
N ASN A 264 14.52 -7.96 -9.70
CA ASN A 264 13.75 -7.40 -8.59
C ASN A 264 14.68 -6.97 -7.44
N THR A 265 14.45 -5.76 -6.90
CA THR A 265 15.21 -5.21 -5.77
C THR A 265 14.78 -5.77 -4.40
N ASN A 266 13.63 -6.45 -4.31
CA ASN A 266 13.21 -7.15 -3.10
C ASN A 266 14.13 -8.34 -2.79
N ARG A 267 14.98 -8.22 -1.77
CA ARG A 267 15.97 -9.26 -1.43
C ARG A 267 15.39 -10.53 -0.83
N LEU A 268 14.26 -10.46 -0.13
CA LEU A 268 13.56 -11.69 0.28
C LEU A 268 13.10 -12.50 -0.93
N LEU A 269 12.76 -11.85 -2.05
CA LEU A 269 12.36 -12.52 -3.30
C LEU A 269 13.54 -12.89 -4.21
N SER A 270 14.58 -12.05 -4.27
CA SER A 270 15.72 -12.19 -5.20
C SER A 270 16.94 -12.91 -4.63
N GLY A 271 17.06 -12.96 -3.30
CA GLY A 271 18.32 -13.23 -2.61
C GLY A 271 19.31 -12.05 -2.71
N ASP A 272 20.27 -12.03 -1.79
CA ASP A 272 21.47 -11.20 -1.75
C ASP A 272 22.59 -11.94 -0.97
N SER A 273 23.77 -11.32 -0.82
CA SER A 273 24.93 -11.89 -0.12
C SER A 273 24.68 -12.27 1.35
N ASP A 274 23.80 -11.56 2.05
CA ASP A 274 23.47 -11.76 3.46
C ASP A 274 21.96 -12.01 3.73
N VAL A 275 21.18 -12.20 2.66
CA VAL A 275 19.74 -12.50 2.73
C VAL A 275 19.40 -13.61 1.73
N SER A 276 19.06 -14.78 2.25
CA SER A 276 18.50 -15.88 1.44
C SER A 276 17.10 -15.56 0.93
N VAL A 277 16.69 -16.21 -0.17
CA VAL A 277 15.29 -16.16 -0.64
C VAL A 277 14.38 -16.73 0.45
N TYR A 278 13.40 -15.95 0.89
CA TYR A 278 12.55 -16.30 2.03
C TYR A 278 11.50 -17.36 1.63
N PRO A 279 11.39 -18.50 2.37
CA PRO A 279 10.45 -19.56 2.02
C PRO A 279 8.98 -19.07 2.04
N GLY A 280 8.33 -19.18 0.88
CA GLY A 280 6.93 -18.79 0.67
C GLY A 280 6.69 -17.36 0.17
N ILE A 281 7.73 -16.53 0.02
CA ILE A 281 7.60 -15.13 -0.39
C ILE A 281 7.03 -14.96 -1.81
N ALA A 282 6.19 -13.94 -2.02
CA ALA A 282 5.54 -13.63 -3.30
C ALA A 282 5.68 -12.17 -3.77
N GLY A 283 6.43 -11.34 -3.05
CA GLY A 283 6.43 -9.89 -3.27
C GLY A 283 6.71 -9.12 -1.97
N VAL A 284 6.31 -7.85 -1.83
CA VAL A 284 5.53 -7.03 -2.77
C VAL A 284 6.37 -5.88 -3.32
N LYS A 285 6.87 -5.00 -2.45
CA LYS A 285 7.67 -3.85 -2.85
C LYS A 285 8.58 -3.36 -1.72
N ASN A 286 9.79 -2.95 -2.08
CA ASN A 286 10.74 -2.23 -1.22
C ASN A 286 10.85 -0.75 -1.62
N GLY A 287 11.35 0.08 -0.71
CA GLY A 287 11.74 1.46 -0.96
C GLY A 287 12.94 1.87 -0.10
N ASN A 288 13.63 2.92 -0.55
CA ASN A 288 14.62 3.63 0.24
C ASN A 288 14.73 5.07 -0.28
N THR A 289 14.71 6.05 0.61
CA THR A 289 15.00 7.46 0.34
C THR A 289 15.70 8.08 1.55
N THR A 290 16.20 9.31 1.43
CA THR A 290 16.96 9.98 2.51
C THR A 290 16.09 10.24 3.74
N ASN A 291 14.82 10.64 3.55
CA ASN A 291 13.92 10.93 4.66
C ASN A 291 13.16 9.68 5.16
N ALA A 292 12.90 8.69 4.30
CA ALA A 292 12.20 7.47 4.71
C ALA A 292 13.11 6.47 5.45
N GLY A 293 14.39 6.41 5.09
CA GLY A 293 15.19 5.21 5.32
C GLY A 293 14.66 4.03 4.50
N ALA A 294 15.01 2.81 4.91
CA ALA A 294 14.57 1.59 4.23
C ALA A 294 13.12 1.21 4.60
N THR A 295 12.30 0.92 3.60
CA THR A 295 10.90 0.50 3.75
C THR A 295 10.62 -0.77 2.95
N PHE A 296 9.75 -1.64 3.46
CA PHE A 296 9.40 -2.89 2.80
C PHE A 296 7.98 -3.34 3.13
N THR A 297 7.26 -3.82 2.10
CA THR A 297 6.02 -4.58 2.27
C THR A 297 6.15 -5.91 1.54
N GLY A 298 5.88 -6.99 2.26
CA GLY A 298 6.02 -8.38 1.81
C GLY A 298 4.74 -9.19 1.99
N VAL A 299 4.61 -10.25 1.21
CA VAL A 299 3.58 -11.28 1.40
C VAL A 299 4.19 -12.67 1.25
N ALA A 300 3.81 -13.61 2.12
CA ALA A 300 4.30 -14.99 2.08
C ALA A 300 3.19 -16.01 2.38
N GLU A 301 3.29 -17.21 1.79
CA GLU A 301 2.44 -18.38 2.11
C GLU A 301 3.26 -19.48 2.79
N ARG A 302 2.76 -20.02 3.90
CA ARG A 302 3.22 -21.30 4.46
C ARG A 302 2.03 -22.11 4.92
N ASN A 303 1.98 -23.40 4.55
CA ASN A 303 0.91 -24.34 4.94
C ASN A 303 -0.52 -23.85 4.64
N GLY A 304 -0.71 -23.03 3.62
CA GLY A 304 -2.00 -22.43 3.25
C GLY A 304 -2.34 -21.11 3.97
N LYS A 305 -1.61 -20.74 5.02
CA LYS A 305 -1.71 -19.42 5.66
C LYS A 305 -0.99 -18.38 4.82
N VAL A 306 -1.61 -17.22 4.60
CA VAL A 306 -1.01 -16.08 3.88
C VAL A 306 -0.86 -14.89 4.80
N LEU A 307 0.38 -14.46 5.03
CA LEU A 307 0.70 -13.30 5.87
C LEU A 307 1.24 -12.14 5.04
N LEU A 308 0.80 -10.93 5.40
CA LEU A 308 1.38 -9.66 4.99
C LEU A 308 2.27 -9.13 6.11
N VAL A 309 3.38 -8.48 5.72
CA VAL A 309 4.25 -7.71 6.62
C VAL A 309 4.55 -6.36 5.99
N THR A 310 4.55 -5.29 6.79
CA THR A 310 5.19 -4.02 6.42
C THR A 310 6.17 -3.61 7.50
N VAL A 311 7.33 -3.10 7.09
CA VAL A 311 8.43 -2.63 7.93
C VAL A 311 8.89 -1.27 7.41
N MET A 312 8.98 -0.27 8.29
CA MET A 312 9.40 1.09 7.94
C MET A 312 10.52 1.56 8.87
N ASN A 313 11.63 1.97 8.25
CA ASN A 313 12.77 2.62 8.88
C ASN A 313 13.34 1.85 10.10
N PRO A 314 13.99 0.69 9.89
CA PRO A 314 14.90 0.08 10.87
C PRO A 314 15.95 1.10 11.35
N GLU A 315 16.05 1.29 12.66
CA GLU A 315 17.05 2.19 13.26
C GLU A 315 18.47 1.60 13.21
N LYS A 316 18.57 0.27 13.07
CA LYS A 316 19.84 -0.44 12.95
C LYS A 316 20.43 -0.31 11.54
N ASP A 317 21.54 0.42 11.43
CA ASP A 317 22.31 0.60 10.19
C ASP A 317 23.12 -0.66 9.83
N GLU A 318 22.42 -1.70 9.41
CA GLU A 318 23.00 -2.92 8.83
C GLU A 318 22.47 -3.17 7.41
N HIS A 319 23.34 -3.73 6.56
CA HIS A 319 22.97 -4.10 5.20
C HIS A 319 21.72 -4.97 5.20
N ASN A 320 20.75 -4.66 4.32
CA ASN A 320 19.51 -5.39 4.18
C ASN A 320 18.65 -5.55 5.47
N GLU A 321 18.83 -4.76 6.53
CA GLU A 321 18.12 -4.99 7.81
C GLU A 321 16.59 -4.95 7.69
N VAL A 322 16.03 -4.12 6.81
CA VAL A 322 14.57 -4.08 6.56
C VAL A 322 14.03 -5.44 6.10
N TYR A 323 14.82 -6.23 5.38
CA TYR A 323 14.47 -7.58 4.96
C TYR A 323 14.68 -8.60 6.09
N LYS A 324 15.75 -8.45 6.87
CA LYS A 324 16.04 -9.30 8.03
C LYS A 324 14.93 -9.17 9.09
N GLU A 325 14.53 -7.95 9.44
CA GLU A 325 13.41 -7.70 10.36
C GLU A 325 12.09 -8.20 9.79
N ALA A 326 11.79 -7.94 8.51
CA ALA A 326 10.58 -8.47 7.87
C ALA A 326 10.51 -10.01 7.90
N ALA A 327 11.64 -10.69 7.70
CA ALA A 327 11.74 -12.14 7.83
C ALA A 327 11.49 -12.61 9.27
N LYS A 328 12.14 -11.99 10.27
CA LYS A 328 11.91 -12.28 11.71
C LYS A 328 10.44 -12.12 12.09
N ILE A 329 9.79 -11.06 11.63
CA ILE A 329 8.37 -10.75 11.89
C ILE A 329 7.44 -11.76 11.20
N LEU A 330 7.71 -12.14 9.95
CA LEU A 330 6.93 -13.18 9.26
C LEU A 330 7.11 -14.56 9.91
N ASP A 331 8.33 -14.93 10.30
CA ASP A 331 8.61 -16.19 10.99
C ASP A 331 7.88 -16.26 12.34
N TRP A 332 7.87 -15.16 13.11
CA TRP A 332 7.02 -15.05 14.30
C TRP A 332 5.54 -15.20 13.95
N GLY A 333 5.05 -14.49 12.93
CA GLY A 333 3.65 -14.52 12.51
C GLY A 333 3.16 -15.93 12.15
N PHE A 334 3.97 -16.71 11.42
CA PHE A 334 3.66 -18.11 11.09
C PHE A 334 3.72 -19.04 12.31
N GLN A 335 4.54 -18.75 13.32
CA GLN A 335 4.59 -19.52 14.56
C GLN A 335 3.45 -19.15 15.53
N ALA A 336 2.97 -17.91 15.46
CA ALA A 336 1.91 -17.35 16.30
C ALA A 336 0.50 -17.60 15.73
N ASP A 337 0.37 -17.91 14.44
CA ASP A 337 -0.91 -18.21 13.79
C ASP A 337 -1.68 -19.33 14.52
N GLY A 338 -3.00 -19.16 14.60
CA GLY A 338 -3.91 -20.00 15.37
C GLY A 338 -3.76 -19.93 16.89
N LYS A 339 -2.79 -19.16 17.42
CA LYS A 339 -2.51 -19.04 18.88
C LYS A 339 -2.67 -17.62 19.40
N VAL A 340 -2.17 -16.63 18.64
CA VAL A 340 -2.27 -15.22 19.01
C VAL A 340 -3.66 -14.69 18.68
N GLN A 341 -4.27 -13.99 19.65
CA GLN A 341 -5.50 -13.24 19.40
C GLN A 341 -5.16 -11.95 18.64
N PRO A 342 -5.92 -11.56 17.60
CA PRO A 342 -5.65 -10.32 16.88
C PRO A 342 -5.67 -9.08 17.77
N VAL A 343 -4.85 -8.08 17.44
CA VAL A 343 -4.82 -6.77 18.11
C VAL A 343 -5.64 -5.70 17.38
N GLY A 344 -6.14 -6.02 16.19
CA GLY A 344 -6.97 -5.20 15.33
C GLY A 344 -7.21 -5.89 13.98
N GLU A 345 -7.70 -5.15 13.00
CA GLU A 345 -7.97 -5.61 11.63
C GLU A 345 -7.53 -4.60 10.58
N LEU A 346 -7.18 -5.09 9.39
CA LEU A 346 -7.15 -4.32 8.16
C LEU A 346 -8.59 -4.13 7.67
N VAL A 347 -9.11 -2.91 7.76
CA VAL A 347 -10.48 -2.61 7.36
C VAL A 347 -10.71 -2.90 5.87
N PRO A 348 -11.93 -3.28 5.45
CA PRO A 348 -12.29 -3.39 4.03
C PRO A 348 -12.37 -1.99 3.39
N PRO A 349 -12.25 -1.88 2.05
CA PRO A 349 -12.55 -0.64 1.33
C PRO A 349 -14.00 -0.20 1.55
N LYS A 350 -14.27 1.11 1.55
CA LYS A 350 -15.59 1.71 1.84
C LYS A 350 -16.75 1.14 1.01
N ASN A 351 -16.45 0.74 -0.23
CA ASN A 351 -17.45 0.31 -1.21
C ASN A 351 -17.66 -1.23 -1.25
N VAL A 352 -17.06 -1.99 -0.31
CA VAL A 352 -17.35 -3.41 -0.12
C VAL A 352 -18.45 -3.55 0.93
N PRO A 353 -19.58 -4.24 0.65
CA PRO A 353 -20.60 -4.49 1.66
C PRO A 353 -20.01 -5.21 2.88
N GLN A 354 -20.01 -4.54 4.03
CA GLN A 354 -19.65 -5.19 5.29
C GLN A 354 -20.71 -6.25 5.60
N ALA A 355 -20.27 -7.48 5.81
CA ALA A 355 -21.12 -8.51 6.42
C ALA A 355 -21.37 -8.10 7.87
N SER A 356 -22.53 -7.48 8.13
CA SER A 356 -22.88 -6.99 9.46
C SER A 356 -22.97 -8.15 10.44
N ALA A 357 -22.01 -8.23 11.37
CA ALA A 357 -22.10 -9.13 12.52
C ALA A 357 -23.28 -8.70 13.39
N GLN A 358 -24.38 -9.45 13.34
CA GLN A 358 -25.58 -9.14 14.11
C GLN A 358 -25.32 -9.41 15.61
N PRO A 359 -25.64 -8.48 16.52
CA PRO A 359 -25.44 -8.71 17.96
C PRO A 359 -26.22 -9.93 18.46
N GLY A 360 -25.59 -10.72 19.33
CA GLY A 360 -26.13 -11.99 19.78
C GLY A 360 -27.43 -11.86 20.58
N ALA A 361 -28.42 -12.69 20.25
CA ALA A 361 -29.60 -12.89 21.07
C ALA A 361 -29.28 -13.86 22.22
N THR A 362 -29.21 -13.33 23.43
CA THR A 362 -29.29 -14.13 24.66
C THR A 362 -30.72 -14.65 24.82
N ALA A 363 -30.88 -15.97 24.89
CA ALA A 363 -32.15 -16.60 25.28
C ALA A 363 -31.89 -17.95 25.97
N SER A 364 -31.79 -17.89 27.29
CA SER A 364 -32.07 -19.03 28.17
C SER A 364 -33.55 -19.43 28.05
N GLY A 365 -33.86 -20.72 28.00
CA GLY A 365 -35.25 -21.20 27.97
C GLY A 365 -35.35 -22.69 28.28
N GLU A 366 -35.62 -23.02 29.54
CA GLU A 366 -35.98 -24.38 29.97
C GLU A 366 -37.39 -24.79 29.52
N ALA A 367 -37.67 -26.09 29.63
CA ALA A 367 -38.93 -26.69 29.21
C ALA A 367 -40.10 -26.40 30.18
N GLY A 368 -41.34 -26.42 29.67
CA GLY A 368 -42.56 -26.36 30.48
C GLY A 368 -43.83 -26.57 29.64
N GLY A 369 -44.61 -27.60 29.95
CA GLY A 369 -45.70 -28.08 29.12
C GLY A 369 -47.07 -27.40 29.23
N ASP A 370 -47.84 -27.61 28.15
CA ASP A 370 -49.19 -28.21 28.15
C ASP A 370 -50.48 -27.36 28.39
N THR A 371 -51.57 -27.87 27.80
CA THR A 371 -53.01 -27.60 27.98
C THR A 371 -53.70 -26.41 27.28
N SER A 372 -54.34 -26.73 26.15
CA SER A 372 -55.76 -26.51 25.80
C SER A 372 -56.57 -25.31 26.36
N THR A 373 -57.16 -24.48 25.46
CA THR A 373 -58.64 -24.30 25.31
C THR A 373 -59.04 -23.38 24.14
N LYS A 374 -60.25 -23.58 23.61
CA LYS A 374 -61.05 -22.80 22.61
C LYS A 374 -62.44 -22.53 23.28
N PRO A 375 -63.45 -21.79 22.74
CA PRO A 375 -63.56 -21.07 21.46
C PRO A 375 -64.36 -19.72 21.47
N THR A 376 -64.70 -19.24 20.25
CA THR A 376 -65.79 -18.28 19.82
C THR A 376 -65.41 -16.81 19.60
N ALA A 377 -65.98 -16.05 18.65
CA ALA A 377 -66.64 -16.34 17.33
C ALA A 377 -66.93 -15.02 16.55
N GLY A 378 -67.12 -15.05 15.22
CA GLY A 378 -67.99 -14.08 14.49
C GLY A 378 -67.52 -13.45 13.15
N GLY A 379 -68.26 -13.71 12.05
CA GLY A 379 -68.31 -12.95 10.78
C GLY A 379 -67.33 -13.37 9.66
N SER A 380 -67.65 -14.16 8.63
CA SER A 380 -68.55 -13.94 7.44
C SER A 380 -68.04 -12.87 6.45
N ALA A 381 -68.00 -13.04 5.11
CA ALA A 381 -68.17 -14.20 4.17
C ALA A 381 -67.73 -13.71 2.73
N SER A 382 -67.76 -14.42 1.58
CA SER A 382 -68.02 -15.82 1.17
C SER A 382 -67.60 -16.08 -0.30
N ALA A 383 -66.87 -17.17 -0.63
CA ALA A 383 -66.73 -17.80 -1.98
C ALA A 383 -65.82 -19.06 -1.87
N VAL A 384 -66.35 -20.28 -1.73
CA VAL A 384 -66.66 -21.25 -2.82
C VAL A 384 -65.52 -21.40 -3.86
N ALA A 385 -64.91 -22.55 -4.17
CA ALA A 385 -64.62 -23.86 -3.54
C ALA A 385 -64.47 -24.89 -4.69
N SER A 386 -63.33 -25.60 -4.75
CA SER A 386 -63.21 -26.94 -5.33
C SER A 386 -61.93 -27.61 -4.80
N GLU A 387 -62.03 -28.90 -4.49
CA GLU A 387 -61.03 -29.76 -3.84
C GLU A 387 -59.89 -30.16 -4.83
N ASP A 388 -58.78 -30.82 -4.50
CA ASP A 388 -58.38 -31.56 -3.29
C ASP A 388 -56.83 -31.70 -3.18
N GLU A 389 -56.35 -32.51 -2.24
CA GLU A 389 -54.99 -33.03 -2.00
C GLU A 389 -53.91 -32.06 -1.47
N GLY A 390 -53.66 -32.15 -0.17
CA GLY A 390 -52.54 -31.47 0.49
C GLY A 390 -51.25 -32.30 0.49
N SER A 391 -50.11 -31.64 0.27
CA SER A 391 -48.81 -32.11 0.77
C SER A 391 -47.78 -30.98 0.88
N SER A 392 -46.85 -31.15 1.83
CA SER A 392 -45.53 -30.51 1.85
C SER A 392 -45.43 -29.01 2.21
N GLY A 393 -45.74 -28.69 3.47
CA GLY A 393 -44.97 -27.65 4.19
C GLY A 393 -43.44 -27.92 4.16
N VAL A 394 -43.08 -29.20 3.95
CA VAL A 394 -41.74 -29.68 3.58
C VAL A 394 -41.17 -28.98 2.34
N GLY A 395 -41.97 -28.59 1.33
CA GLY A 395 -41.48 -27.91 0.13
C GLY A 395 -40.94 -26.51 0.43
N ILE A 396 -41.67 -25.73 1.25
CA ILE A 396 -41.23 -24.41 1.70
C ILE A 396 -40.06 -24.53 2.67
N ALA A 397 -40.10 -25.50 3.60
CA ALA A 397 -38.99 -25.75 4.53
C ALA A 397 -37.70 -26.17 3.80
N LEU A 398 -37.78 -27.01 2.77
CA LEU A 398 -36.64 -27.39 1.93
C LEU A 398 -36.15 -26.23 1.05
N ALA A 399 -37.03 -25.36 0.56
CA ALA A 399 -36.63 -24.17 -0.20
C ALA A 399 -35.87 -23.16 0.69
N VAL A 400 -36.35 -22.92 1.92
CA VAL A 400 -35.67 -22.06 2.90
C VAL A 400 -34.35 -22.68 3.36
N THR A 401 -34.34 -23.97 3.71
CA THR A 401 -33.13 -24.68 4.16
C THR A 401 -32.11 -24.81 3.03
N GLY A 402 -32.56 -25.09 1.80
CA GLY A 402 -31.72 -25.12 0.60
C GLY A 402 -31.15 -23.75 0.26
N GLY A 403 -31.94 -22.68 0.36
CA GLY A 403 -31.47 -21.30 0.23
C GLY A 403 -30.41 -20.94 1.28
N LEU A 404 -30.64 -21.33 2.54
CA LEU A 404 -29.67 -21.15 3.63
C LEU A 404 -28.40 -21.97 3.41
N LEU A 405 -28.50 -23.21 2.93
CA LEU A 405 -27.35 -24.05 2.60
C LEU A 405 -26.58 -23.52 1.38
N VAL A 406 -27.26 -22.94 0.38
CA VAL A 406 -26.60 -22.28 -0.75
C VAL A 406 -25.94 -20.97 -0.33
N LEU A 407 -26.55 -20.19 0.57
CA LEU A 407 -25.94 -18.97 1.14
C LEU A 407 -24.76 -19.29 2.07
N LEU A 408 -24.87 -20.35 2.88
CA LEU A 408 -23.77 -20.86 3.70
C LEU A 408 -22.68 -21.48 2.84
N ALA A 409 -23.01 -22.20 1.77
CA ALA A 409 -22.03 -22.73 0.82
C ALA A 409 -21.37 -21.61 0.00
N ALA A 410 -22.10 -20.56 -0.37
CA ALA A 410 -21.55 -19.37 -1.03
C ALA A 410 -20.67 -18.56 -0.08
N GLY A 411 -21.08 -18.39 1.18
CA GLY A 411 -20.28 -17.78 2.25
C GLY A 411 -19.01 -18.58 2.52
N VAL A 412 -19.12 -19.90 2.69
CA VAL A 412 -17.97 -20.82 2.83
C VAL A 412 -17.12 -20.84 1.55
N PHE A 413 -17.68 -20.71 0.35
CA PHE A 413 -16.91 -20.63 -0.90
C PHE A 413 -16.17 -19.29 -1.07
N LEU A 414 -16.77 -18.19 -0.58
CA LEU A 414 -16.12 -16.88 -0.50
C LEU A 414 -15.04 -16.84 0.60
N VAL A 415 -15.24 -17.56 1.71
CA VAL A 415 -14.27 -17.71 2.82
C VAL A 415 -13.16 -18.72 2.50
N ASN A 416 -13.44 -19.77 1.72
CA ASN A 416 -12.45 -20.70 1.15
C ASN A 416 -11.85 -20.19 -0.17
N ARG A 417 -12.01 -18.90 -0.49
CA ARG A 417 -11.39 -18.28 -1.67
C ARG A 417 -9.90 -18.04 -1.41
N ARG A 418 -9.17 -19.14 -1.20
CA ARG A 418 -7.72 -19.24 -0.94
C ARG A 418 -7.01 -18.05 -1.56
N TRP A 419 -6.57 -17.13 -0.70
CA TRP A 419 -6.01 -15.85 -1.12
C TRP A 419 -5.13 -16.01 -2.37
N PRO A 420 -5.50 -15.38 -3.49
CA PRO A 420 -4.90 -15.73 -4.76
C PRO A 420 -3.46 -15.25 -4.73
N LEU A 421 -2.50 -16.17 -4.68
CA LEU A 421 -1.08 -15.88 -4.79
C LEU A 421 -0.54 -16.28 -6.17
N PRO A 422 0.58 -15.68 -6.62
CA PRO A 422 1.18 -16.01 -7.90
C PRO A 422 1.56 -17.49 -7.99
N ASP A 423 1.33 -18.13 -9.14
CA ASP A 423 1.65 -19.54 -9.37
C ASP A 423 3.14 -19.87 -9.16
N LEU A 424 4.02 -18.88 -9.30
CA LEU A 424 5.45 -18.99 -9.02
C LEU A 424 5.75 -19.36 -7.56
N VAL A 425 4.90 -18.99 -6.60
CA VAL A 425 5.05 -19.36 -5.17
C VAL A 425 4.72 -20.83 -4.97
N ARG A 426 3.63 -21.31 -5.58
CA ARG A 426 3.17 -22.71 -5.48
C ARG A 426 4.21 -23.70 -6.03
N ARG A 427 5.02 -23.26 -7.00
CA ARG A 427 6.14 -24.03 -7.58
C ARG A 427 7.43 -24.02 -6.76
N ARG A 428 7.52 -23.23 -5.68
CA ARG A 428 8.69 -23.12 -4.78
C ARG A 428 8.50 -23.85 -3.45
N ARG A 429 7.60 -24.83 -3.40
CA ARG A 429 7.56 -25.77 -2.26
C ARG A 429 8.85 -26.62 -2.29
N PRO A 430 9.50 -26.84 -1.12
CA PRO A 430 10.68 -27.69 -1.03
C PRO A 430 10.35 -29.16 -1.34
#